data_AF-A0A6J1E4C9-F1
#
_entry.id   AF-A0A6J1E4C9-F1
#
_cell.length_a   1.000
_cell.length_b   1.000
_cell.length_c   1.000
_cell.angle_alpha   90.00
_cell.angle_beta   90.00
_cell.angle_gamma   90.00
#
_symmetry.space_group_name_H-M   'P 1'
#
loop_
_entity.id
_entity.type
_entity.pdbx_description
1 polymer ?
#
loop_
_entity_poly.entity_id
_entity_poly.type
_entity_poly.pdbx_seq_one_letter_code
_entity_poly.pdbx_strand_id
1 'polypeptide(L)'
;MVAGAIPVFFWKRTAYYQYEWFLPGEPASYSVYIDRNAVKNGTASIKEVLGRFSAAEVREMREKVIDSIPKFVYGNGGGLRDAFDVAIEGVMRRFKEQEGWGYKWK
;
A
#
# COMPACT_ATOMS: atom_id res chain seq x y z
N MET A 1 -0.07 -14.82 -8.46
CA MET A 1 -0.64 -13.47 -8.67
C MET A 1 -1.47 -13.09 -7.45
N VAL A 2 -1.38 -11.84 -6.97
CA VAL A 2 -2.29 -11.31 -5.96
C VAL A 2 -3.64 -11.08 -6.65
N ALA A 3 -4.55 -12.05 -6.54
CA ALA A 3 -5.83 -12.06 -7.26
C ALA A 3 -6.89 -11.19 -6.58
N GLY A 4 -6.56 -9.94 -6.24
CA GLY A 4 -7.47 -9.05 -5.49
C GLY A 4 -7.67 -9.46 -4.02
N ALA A 5 -6.71 -10.17 -3.44
CA ALA A 5 -6.74 -10.47 -2.01
C ALA A 5 -6.44 -9.19 -1.21
N ILE A 6 -7.29 -8.88 -0.23
CA ILE A 6 -7.12 -7.73 0.65
C ILE A 6 -5.99 -8.04 1.65
N PRO A 7 -4.89 -7.29 1.68
CA PRO A 7 -3.83 -7.51 2.65
C PRO A 7 -4.29 -7.24 4.08
N VAL A 8 -3.94 -8.16 4.98
CA VAL A 8 -4.06 -8.00 6.43
C VAL A 8 -2.67 -7.79 7.01
N PHE A 9 -2.42 -6.61 7.55
CA PHE A 9 -1.11 -6.21 8.06
C PHE A 9 -1.05 -6.26 9.58
N PHE A 10 0.11 -6.65 10.10
CA PHE A 10 0.37 -6.75 11.55
C PHE A 10 1.44 -5.79 12.07
N TRP A 11 2.09 -5.06 11.16
CA TRP A 11 3.19 -4.14 11.48
C TRP A 11 2.98 -2.81 10.78
N LYS A 12 2.57 -1.78 11.53
CA LYS A 12 2.17 -0.48 10.95
C LYS A 12 3.27 0.15 10.11
N ARG A 13 4.52 0.09 10.60
CA ARG A 13 5.67 0.74 9.94
C ARG A 13 5.95 0.16 8.55
N THR A 14 6.02 -1.16 8.45
CA THR A 14 6.28 -1.84 7.18
C THR A 14 5.06 -1.81 6.26
N ALA A 15 3.85 -1.79 6.83
CA ALA A 15 2.62 -1.76 6.06
C ALA A 15 2.40 -0.45 5.30
N TYR A 16 2.75 0.69 5.89
CA TYR A 16 2.29 2.00 5.37
C TYR A 16 3.40 3.01 5.07
N TYR A 17 4.61 2.83 5.59
CA TYR A 17 5.68 3.83 5.38
C TYR A 17 6.78 3.36 4.42
N GLN A 18 6.98 2.04 4.27
CA GLN A 18 8.11 1.54 3.51
C GLN A 18 7.91 1.64 1.98
N TYR A 19 6.66 1.58 1.51
CA TYR A 19 6.32 1.55 0.09
C TYR A 19 5.27 2.60 -0.26
N GLU A 20 5.31 3.76 0.39
CA GLU A 20 4.30 4.82 0.29
C GLU A 20 4.02 5.25 -1.16
N TRP A 21 5.02 5.27 -2.04
CA TRP A 21 4.83 5.63 -3.45
C TRP A 21 3.94 4.65 -4.24
N PHE A 22 3.87 3.40 -3.79
CA PHE A 22 3.18 2.31 -4.47
C PHE A 22 1.80 2.02 -3.88
N LEU A 23 1.62 2.30 -2.59
CA LEU A 23 0.40 2.00 -1.85
C LEU A 23 -0.67 3.08 -2.11
N PRO A 24 -1.96 2.74 -2.05
CA PRO A 24 -3.03 3.73 -2.02
C PRO A 24 -2.88 4.67 -0.82
N GLY A 25 -3.22 5.94 -1.00
CA GLY A 25 -2.99 6.97 0.01
C GLY A 25 -3.76 6.77 1.32
N GLU A 26 -4.90 6.07 1.29
CA GLU A 26 -5.69 5.77 2.48
C GLU A 26 -5.57 4.29 2.88
N PRO A 27 -4.82 3.95 3.95
CA PRO A 27 -4.59 2.58 4.42
C PRO A 27 -5.85 1.71 4.56
N ALA A 28 -6.90 2.26 5.16
CA ALA A 28 -8.15 1.55 5.42
C ALA A 28 -8.91 1.20 4.15
N SER A 29 -8.61 1.88 3.03
CA SER A 29 -9.35 1.70 1.79
C SER A 29 -8.91 0.47 0.98
N TYR A 30 -7.80 -0.16 1.32
CA TYR A 30 -7.28 -1.33 0.60
C TYR A 30 -6.73 -2.43 1.52
N SER A 31 -6.64 -2.20 2.83
CA SER A 31 -6.02 -3.12 3.76
C SER A 31 -6.67 -3.10 5.13
N VAL A 32 -6.47 -4.19 5.88
CA VAL A 32 -6.88 -4.29 7.29
C VAL A 32 -5.63 -4.29 8.15
N TYR A 33 -5.55 -3.38 9.13
CA TYR A 33 -4.49 -3.42 10.14
C TYR A 33 -4.99 -4.10 11.42
N ILE A 34 -4.22 -5.05 11.94
CA ILE A 34 -4.45 -5.65 13.25
C ILE A 34 -3.14 -5.62 14.02
N ASP A 35 -3.13 -5.02 15.22
CA ASP A 35 -1.88 -4.96 15.98
C ASP A 35 -1.36 -6.36 16.35
N ARG A 36 -0.10 -6.64 16.01
CA ARG A 36 0.54 -7.94 16.29
C ARG A 36 0.46 -8.33 17.75
N ASN A 37 0.69 -7.39 18.67
CA ASN A 37 0.70 -7.69 20.09
C ASN A 37 -0.71 -7.97 20.58
N ALA A 38 -1.73 -7.32 20.02
CA ALA A 38 -3.13 -7.63 20.33
C ALA A 38 -3.51 -9.06 19.89
N VAL A 39 -3.05 -9.51 18.72
CA VAL A 39 -3.24 -10.90 18.27
C VAL A 39 -2.52 -11.88 19.19
N LYS A 40 -1.24 -11.61 19.50
CA LYS A 40 -0.41 -12.48 20.35
C LYS A 40 -0.92 -12.62 21.77
N ASN A 41 -1.44 -11.52 22.34
CA ASN A 41 -1.94 -11.48 23.70
C ASN A 41 -3.40 -11.96 23.78
N GLY A 42 -4.00 -12.34 22.65
CA GLY A 42 -5.40 -12.81 22.57
C GLY A 42 -6.45 -11.73 22.77
N THR A 43 -6.06 -10.45 22.80
CA THR A 43 -6.99 -9.32 22.96
C THR A 43 -7.67 -8.92 21.66
N ALA A 44 -7.16 -9.39 20.51
CA ALA A 44 -7.82 -9.25 19.21
C ALA A 44 -7.89 -10.60 18.48
N SER A 45 -9.11 -11.01 18.11
CA SER A 45 -9.35 -12.17 17.25
C SER A 45 -9.38 -11.75 15.78
N ILE A 46 -8.52 -12.35 14.95
CA ILE A 46 -8.48 -12.06 13.50
C ILE A 46 -9.84 -12.33 12.86
N LYS A 47 -10.49 -13.45 13.22
CA LYS A 47 -11.80 -13.82 12.68
C LYS A 47 -12.87 -12.78 13.02
N GLU A 48 -12.87 -12.28 14.25
CA GLU A 48 -13.84 -11.26 14.69
C GLU A 48 -13.60 -9.93 13.98
N VAL A 49 -12.34 -9.51 13.84
CA VAL A 49 -12.00 -8.26 13.14
C VAL A 49 -12.43 -8.34 11.67
N LEU A 50 -12.05 -9.42 10.97
CA LEU A 50 -12.40 -9.60 9.56
C LEU A 50 -13.91 -9.82 9.36
N GLY A 51 -14.59 -10.42 10.34
CA GLY A 51 -16.05 -10.61 10.31
C GLY A 51 -16.87 -9.32 10.46
N ARG A 52 -16.26 -8.19 10.82
CA ARG A 52 -16.93 -6.89 10.92
C ARG A 52 -17.14 -6.21 9.56
N PHE A 53 -16.39 -6.60 8.55
CA PHE A 53 -16.50 -6.01 7.22
C PHE A 53 -17.69 -6.60 6.48
N SER A 54 -18.54 -5.73 5.95
CA SER A 54 -19.62 -6.09 5.04
C SER A 54 -19.07 -6.56 3.69
N ALA A 55 -19.88 -7.31 2.95
CA ALA A 55 -19.53 -7.72 1.59
C ALA A 55 -19.29 -6.52 0.64
N ALA A 56 -19.97 -5.39 0.89
CA ALA A 56 -19.79 -4.16 0.11
C ALA A 56 -18.42 -3.54 0.37
N GLU A 57 -18.01 -3.40 1.63
CA GLU A 57 -16.69 -2.90 2.01
C GLU A 57 -15.57 -3.79 1.45
N VAL A 58 -15.73 -5.12 1.57
CA VAL A 58 -14.76 -6.08 1.01
C VAL A 58 -14.64 -5.93 -0.51
N ARG A 59 -15.75 -5.68 -1.22
CA ARG A 59 -15.71 -5.45 -2.67
C ARG A 59 -14.98 -4.16 -3.02
N GLU A 60 -15.26 -3.07 -2.33
CA GLU A 60 -14.60 -1.78 -2.55
C GLU A 60 -13.09 -1.86 -2.28
N MET A 61 -12.70 -2.48 -1.16
CA MET A 61 -11.29 -2.70 -0.84
C MET A 61 -10.59 -3.56 -1.90
N ARG A 62 -11.26 -4.60 -2.41
CA ARG A 62 -10.74 -5.46 -3.47
C ARG A 62 -10.55 -4.70 -4.78
N GLU A 63 -11.50 -3.86 -5.17
CA GLU A 63 -11.38 -3.02 -6.37
C GLU A 63 -10.17 -2.11 -6.27
N LYS A 64 -9.97 -1.43 -5.12
CA LYS A 64 -8.76 -0.63 -4.88
C LYS A 64 -7.46 -1.43 -4.96
N VAL A 65 -7.46 -2.67 -4.45
CA VAL A 65 -6.28 -3.56 -4.58
C VAL A 65 -6.01 -3.87 -6.05
N ILE A 66 -7.04 -4.26 -6.82
CA ILE A 66 -6.93 -4.59 -8.25
C ILE A 66 -6.37 -3.42 -9.04
N ASP A 67 -6.91 -2.21 -8.83
CA ASP A 67 -6.45 -0.98 -9.48
C ASP A 67 -5.00 -0.63 -9.16
N SER A 68 -4.50 -1.11 -8.01
CA SER A 68 -3.14 -0.86 -7.57
C SER A 68 -2.13 -1.89 -8.08
N ILE A 69 -2.57 -3.06 -8.56
CA ILE A 69 -1.69 -4.15 -9.04
C ILE A 69 -0.63 -3.66 -10.06
N PRO A 70 -0.97 -2.85 -11.08
CA PRO A 70 0.01 -2.39 -12.06
C PRO A 70 1.20 -1.66 -11.43
N LYS A 71 0.98 -0.93 -10.33
CA LYS A 71 2.05 -0.21 -9.63
C LYS A 71 3.05 -1.15 -8.95
N PHE A 72 2.69 -2.41 -8.69
CA PHE A 72 3.56 -3.38 -8.01
C PHE A 72 4.28 -4.33 -8.96
N VAL A 73 3.93 -4.32 -10.24
CA VAL A 73 4.44 -5.29 -11.23
C VAL A 73 5.16 -4.53 -12.34
N TYR A 74 6.26 -5.09 -12.84
CA TYR A 74 6.91 -4.57 -14.03
C TYR A 74 6.07 -4.90 -15.26
N GLY A 75 5.79 -3.90 -16.08
CA GLY A 75 5.08 -4.04 -17.33
C GLY A 75 5.96 -4.65 -18.41
N ASN A 76 5.33 -5.06 -19.51
CA ASN A 76 6.01 -5.60 -20.69
C ASN A 76 5.99 -4.59 -21.87
N GLY A 77 6.19 -3.30 -21.58
CA GLY A 77 6.28 -2.24 -22.60
C GLY A 77 4.95 -1.74 -23.19
N GLY A 78 3.81 -2.08 -22.58
CA GLY A 78 2.46 -1.83 -23.12
C GLY A 78 1.79 -0.49 -22.72
N GLY A 79 2.53 0.58 -22.42
CA GLY A 79 1.98 1.91 -22.14
C GLY A 79 1.16 2.06 -20.84
N LEU A 80 0.99 0.98 -20.06
CA LEU A 80 0.42 1.03 -18.72
C LEU A 80 1.50 1.45 -17.73
N ARG A 81 1.18 2.45 -16.89
CA ARG A 81 2.09 2.93 -15.84
C ARG A 81 2.37 1.82 -14.81
N ASP A 82 3.62 1.39 -14.74
CA ASP A 82 4.05 0.21 -14.01
C ASP A 82 4.88 0.51 -12.76
N ALA A 83 5.44 -0.52 -12.12
CA ALA A 83 6.31 -0.37 -10.95
C ALA A 83 7.57 0.47 -11.21
N PHE A 84 8.17 0.37 -12.40
CA PHE A 84 9.35 1.15 -12.75
C PHE A 84 9.00 2.63 -12.90
N ASP A 85 7.90 2.94 -13.58
CA ASP A 85 7.43 4.31 -13.77
C ASP A 85 7.16 4.99 -12.42
N VAL A 86 6.47 4.28 -11.51
CA VAL A 86 6.19 4.79 -10.15
C VAL A 86 7.49 5.05 -9.38
N ALA A 87 8.48 4.17 -9.48
CA ALA A 87 9.77 4.32 -8.81
C ALA A 87 10.53 5.55 -9.31
N ILE A 88 10.67 5.71 -10.63
CA ILE A 88 11.39 6.83 -11.24
C ILE A 88 10.70 8.16 -10.93
N GLU A 89 9.37 8.22 -11.03
CA GLU A 89 8.63 9.42 -10.64
C GLU A 89 8.84 9.80 -9.17
N GLY A 90 8.86 8.82 -8.26
CA GLY A 90 9.12 9.06 -6.84
C GLY A 90 10.52 9.61 -6.59
N VAL A 91 11.54 9.05 -7.25
CA VAL A 91 12.93 9.54 -7.16
C VAL A 91 13.05 10.97 -7.70
N MET A 92 12.48 11.25 -8.87
CA MET A 92 12.51 12.58 -9.49
C MET A 92 11.80 13.63 -8.63
N ARG A 93 10.67 13.27 -8.01
CA ARG A 93 9.96 14.15 -7.07
C ARG A 93 10.83 14.51 -5.88
N ARG A 94 11.49 13.51 -5.28
CA ARG A 94 12.40 13.71 -4.14
C ARG A 94 13.55 14.66 -4.48
N PHE A 95 14.14 14.55 -5.67
CA PHE A 95 15.18 15.49 -6.10
C PHE A 95 14.68 16.93 -6.17
N LYS A 96 13.49 17.15 -6.76
CA LYS A 96 12.88 18.50 -6.83
C LYS A 96 12.59 19.09 -5.46
N GLU A 97 12.11 18.27 -4.52
CA GLU A 97 11.89 18.67 -3.13
C GLU A 97 13.19 19.07 -2.43
N GLN A 98 14.30 18.38 -2.72
CA GLN A 98 15.62 18.71 -2.18
C GLN A 98 16.22 19.99 -2.79
N GLU A 99 16.03 20.24 -4.08
CA GLU A 99 16.46 21.49 -4.74
C GLU A 99 15.72 22.72 -4.19
N GLY A 100 14.42 22.58 -3.90
CA GLY A 100 13.62 23.64 -3.25
C GLY A 100 14.04 23.94 -1.82
N TRP A 101 14.65 22.97 -1.14
CA TRP A 101 15.20 23.09 0.22
C TRP A 101 16.69 23.49 0.23
N GLY A 102 17.18 24.23 -0.77
CA GLY A 102 18.45 24.98 -0.67
C GLY A 102 19.71 24.17 -0.29
N TYR A 103 19.70 22.85 -0.43
CA TYR A 103 20.90 22.02 -0.22
C TYR A 103 21.76 22.09 -1.48
N LYS A 104 22.64 23.09 -1.53
CA LYS A 104 23.80 23.11 -2.44
C LYS A 104 24.76 22.01 -1.98
N TRP A 105 24.86 20.94 -2.75
CA TRP A 105 26.01 20.05 -2.65
C TRP A 105 27.26 20.87 -2.99
N LYS A 106 28.20 20.90 -2.05
CA LYS A 106 29.55 21.44 -2.23
C LYS A 106 30.49 20.31 -2.62
#